data_AF-A0A418DSG6-F1
#
_entry.id   AF-A0A418DSG6-F1
#
_cell.length_a   1.000
_cell.length_b   1.000
_cell.length_c   1.000
_cell.angle_alpha   90.00
_cell.angle_beta   90.00
_cell.angle_gamma   90.00
#
_symmetry.space_group_name_H-M   'P 1'
#
loop_
_entity.id
_entity.type
_entity.pdbx_description
1 polymer ?
#
loop_
_entity_poly.entity_id
_entity_poly.type
_entity_poly.pdbx_seq_one_letter_code
_entity_poly.pdbx_strand_id
1 'polypeptide(L)'
;MDTKAADSDATKVLQRASKQVQTATTKKHALTRTEVFNLLQECFAPEATTPCKILGFRLAGLAPSCITTEVWQLILDAAVKELAGAAAQGAAPVLVHSIPVFDVLPLTLTLGFLQQQEMEPLKKIQACVNHESIDVRCVALATFSRVSILSTKVLFARGLTRFPFDSNEARIVAQQDVTSILIDIWKLNLQAAEAEAPEVAAVAFSNLAHLFGRSHAIRTLSSQHVRPPYPRFGMFKANAQLLPMDSQLHAMKWLSMVAYMLMQKSGACTPGIAIAIMELDATAAL
;
A
#
# COMPACT_ATOMS: atom_id res chain seq x y z
N MET A 1 38.89 20.66 -8.69
CA MET A 1 38.20 21.55 -9.65
C MET A 1 36.90 20.88 -10.16
N ASP A 2 36.28 20.02 -9.35
CA ASP A 2 35.44 18.92 -9.85
C ASP A 2 33.92 19.08 -9.62
N THR A 3 33.51 20.08 -8.85
CA THR A 3 32.08 20.33 -8.55
C THR A 3 31.31 20.83 -9.77
N LYS A 4 31.94 21.64 -10.63
CA LYS A 4 31.28 22.25 -11.80
C LYS A 4 30.90 21.25 -12.89
N ALA A 5 31.64 20.14 -13.00
CA ALA A 5 31.36 19.08 -13.97
C ALA A 5 30.22 18.16 -13.51
N ALA A 6 30.20 17.80 -12.22
CA ALA A 6 29.14 16.99 -11.62
C ALA A 6 27.78 17.71 -11.62
N ASP A 7 27.75 19.02 -11.33
CA ASP A 7 26.51 19.82 -11.36
C ASP A 7 25.92 19.94 -12.79
N SER A 8 26.79 20.04 -13.80
CA SER A 8 26.39 20.09 -15.21
C SER A 8 25.76 18.76 -15.66
N ASP A 9 26.29 17.64 -15.18
CA ASP A 9 25.80 16.31 -15.54
C ASP A 9 24.46 15.99 -14.85
N ALA A 10 24.33 16.28 -13.55
CA ALA A 10 23.08 16.14 -12.82
C ALA A 10 21.93 16.96 -13.45
N THR A 11 22.23 18.17 -13.94
CA THR A 11 21.26 19.02 -14.63
C THR A 11 20.78 18.39 -15.95
N LYS A 12 21.69 17.78 -16.72
CA LYS A 12 21.35 17.07 -17.96
C LYS A 12 20.47 15.84 -17.70
N VAL A 13 20.78 15.06 -16.67
CA VAL A 13 19.96 13.92 -16.24
C VAL A 13 18.55 14.39 -15.89
N LEU A 14 18.43 15.46 -15.10
CA LEU A 14 17.14 16.01 -14.68
C LEU A 14 16.27 16.47 -15.86
N GLN A 15 16.87 17.14 -16.85
CA GLN A 15 16.17 17.57 -18.06
C GLN A 15 15.71 16.38 -18.91
N ARG A 16 16.57 15.36 -19.08
CA ARG A 16 16.21 14.11 -19.77
C ARG A 16 15.07 13.40 -19.06
N ALA A 17 15.13 13.27 -17.73
CA ALA A 17 14.10 12.65 -16.92
C ALA A 17 12.76 13.37 -17.06
N SER A 18 12.78 14.71 -16.98
CA SER A 18 11.57 15.54 -17.12
C SER A 18 10.91 15.33 -18.48
N LYS A 19 11.70 15.34 -19.57
CA LYS A 19 11.21 15.09 -20.93
C LYS A 19 10.61 13.69 -21.09
N GLN A 20 11.26 12.67 -20.54
CA GLN A 20 10.75 11.29 -20.63
C GLN A 20 9.47 11.09 -19.82
N VAL A 21 9.37 11.67 -18.63
CA VAL A 21 8.13 11.64 -17.83
C VAL A 21 6.98 12.31 -18.60
N GLN A 22 7.21 13.47 -19.20
CA GLN A 22 6.22 14.17 -20.01
C GLN A 22 5.79 13.34 -21.23
N THR A 23 6.75 12.69 -21.89
CA THR A 23 6.49 11.81 -23.03
C THR A 23 5.68 10.59 -22.60
N ALA A 24 6.05 9.91 -21.51
CA ALA A 24 5.33 8.75 -20.99
C ALA A 24 3.89 9.08 -20.57
N THR A 25 3.66 10.30 -20.07
CA THR A 25 2.33 10.78 -19.66
C THR A 25 1.37 10.88 -20.86
N THR A 26 1.88 11.24 -22.03
CA THR A 26 1.06 11.45 -23.24
C THR A 26 1.10 10.28 -24.22
N LYS A 27 2.22 9.56 -24.30
CA LYS A 27 2.51 8.50 -25.26
C LYS A 27 3.34 7.39 -24.61
N LYS A 28 2.67 6.50 -23.88
CA LYS A 28 3.29 5.39 -23.12
C LYS A 28 4.19 4.46 -23.97
N HIS A 29 3.94 4.38 -25.28
CA HIS A 29 4.67 3.52 -26.22
C HIS A 29 5.80 4.24 -26.98
N ALA A 30 6.00 5.53 -26.75
CA ALA A 30 6.96 6.34 -27.51
C ALA A 30 8.39 6.29 -26.96
N LEU A 31 8.61 5.62 -25.82
CA LEU A 31 9.92 5.48 -25.21
C LEU A 31 10.56 4.14 -25.60
N THR A 32 11.88 4.15 -25.80
CA THR A 32 12.63 2.92 -26.08
C THR A 32 13.14 2.28 -24.78
N ARG A 33 13.33 0.96 -24.82
CA ARG A 33 13.84 0.19 -23.67
C ARG A 33 15.18 0.74 -23.17
N THR A 34 16.12 0.99 -24.09
CA THR A 34 17.48 1.44 -23.77
C THR A 34 17.48 2.82 -23.12
N GLU A 35 16.68 3.76 -23.63
CA GLU A 35 16.57 5.11 -23.07
C GLU A 35 16.00 5.10 -21.65
N VAL A 36 14.97 4.30 -21.40
CA VAL A 36 14.35 4.18 -20.08
C VAL A 36 15.30 3.49 -19.10
N PHE A 37 15.95 2.40 -19.52
CA PHE A 37 16.88 1.67 -18.66
C PHE A 37 18.05 2.54 -18.20
N ASN A 38 18.75 3.19 -19.15
CA ASN A 38 19.90 4.04 -18.82
C ASN A 38 19.49 5.21 -17.92
N LEU A 39 18.35 5.85 -18.22
CA LEU A 39 17.86 6.94 -17.39
C LEU A 39 17.52 6.48 -15.98
N LEU A 40 16.84 5.34 -15.80
CA LEU A 40 16.49 4.84 -14.47
C LEU A 40 17.73 4.44 -13.67
N GLN A 41 18.78 3.89 -14.31
CA GLN A 41 20.06 3.66 -13.65
C GLN A 41 20.67 4.95 -13.13
N GLU A 42 20.68 6.02 -13.93
CA GLU A 42 21.16 7.34 -13.51
C GLU A 42 20.29 7.94 -12.39
N CYS A 43 18.95 7.82 -12.49
CA CYS A 43 18.02 8.37 -11.50
C CYS A 43 18.05 7.64 -10.16
N PHE A 44 18.42 6.35 -10.13
CA PHE A 44 18.49 5.54 -8.91
C PHE A 44 19.92 5.29 -8.42
N ALA A 45 20.91 5.92 -9.05
CA ALA A 45 22.28 5.91 -8.57
C ALA A 45 22.36 6.47 -7.13
N PRO A 46 23.25 5.95 -6.27
CA PRO A 46 23.41 6.44 -4.89
C PRO A 46 23.62 7.96 -4.78
N GLU A 47 24.35 8.54 -5.73
CA GLU A 47 24.69 9.95 -5.86
C GLU A 47 23.60 10.79 -6.54
N ALA A 48 22.51 10.17 -6.98
CA ALA A 48 21.42 10.88 -7.65
C ALA A 48 20.73 11.86 -6.69
N THR A 49 20.47 13.06 -7.19
CA THR A 49 19.77 14.11 -6.44
C THR A 49 18.31 13.72 -6.19
N THR A 50 17.71 14.26 -5.13
CA THR A 50 16.29 14.03 -4.78
C THR A 50 15.34 14.27 -5.98
N PRO A 51 15.46 15.38 -6.75
CA PRO A 51 14.61 15.59 -7.92
C PRO A 51 14.79 14.52 -9.01
N CYS A 52 16.00 14.02 -9.23
CA CYS A 52 16.24 12.93 -10.17
C CYS A 52 15.57 11.63 -9.73
N LYS A 53 15.68 11.25 -8.45
CA LYS A 53 14.98 10.08 -7.89
C LYS A 53 13.47 10.19 -8.03
N ILE A 54 12.91 11.35 -7.72
CA ILE A 54 11.47 11.64 -7.87
C ILE A 54 11.02 11.40 -9.31
N LEU A 55 11.74 11.96 -10.30
CA LEU A 55 11.38 11.78 -11.70
C LEU A 55 11.55 10.32 -12.16
N GLY A 56 12.57 9.61 -11.67
CA GLY A 56 12.76 8.19 -11.91
C GLY A 56 11.57 7.36 -11.43
N PHE A 57 11.12 7.56 -10.19
CA PHE A 57 9.95 6.86 -9.66
C PHE A 57 8.64 7.28 -10.34
N ARG A 58 8.50 8.55 -10.72
CA ARG A 58 7.35 8.98 -11.53
C ARG A 58 7.31 8.31 -12.90
N LEU A 59 8.46 8.18 -13.57
CA LEU A 59 8.56 7.45 -14.83
C LEU A 59 8.20 5.97 -14.64
N ALA A 60 8.72 5.34 -13.59
CA ALA A 60 8.39 3.96 -13.24
C ALA A 60 6.89 3.78 -12.95
N GLY A 61 6.26 4.73 -12.24
CA GLY A 61 4.82 4.73 -11.93
C GLY A 61 3.93 4.85 -13.17
N LEU A 62 4.40 5.47 -14.25
CA LEU A 62 3.70 5.48 -15.55
C LEU A 62 3.78 4.13 -16.27
N ALA A 63 4.71 3.27 -15.83
CA ALA A 63 4.96 1.91 -16.32
C ALA A 63 5.10 1.79 -17.85
N PRO A 64 5.94 2.59 -18.55
CA PRO A 64 6.16 2.50 -20.00
C PRO A 64 6.20 1.07 -20.53
N SER A 65 5.62 0.83 -21.71
CA SER A 65 5.46 -0.54 -22.23
C SER A 65 6.79 -1.23 -22.57
N CYS A 66 7.88 -0.48 -22.64
CA CYS A 66 9.22 -0.97 -22.92
C CYS A 66 9.97 -1.48 -21.68
N ILE A 67 9.38 -1.41 -20.48
CA ILE A 67 10.00 -1.91 -19.24
C ILE A 67 10.00 -3.44 -19.25
N THR A 68 11.19 -4.03 -19.10
CA THR A 68 11.38 -5.48 -19.00
C THR A 68 11.51 -5.93 -17.56
N THR A 69 11.53 -7.25 -17.34
CA THR A 69 11.66 -7.83 -16.00
C THR A 69 12.90 -7.34 -15.26
N GLU A 70 14.04 -7.20 -15.94
CA GLU A 70 15.28 -6.71 -15.31
C GLU A 70 15.15 -5.26 -14.87
N VAL A 71 14.47 -4.42 -15.66
CA VAL A 71 14.22 -3.02 -15.30
C VAL A 71 13.23 -2.94 -14.14
N TRP A 72 12.21 -3.81 -14.11
CA TRP A 72 11.32 -3.91 -12.96
C TRP A 72 12.04 -4.33 -11.68
N GLN A 73 13.02 -5.24 -11.77
CA GLN A 73 13.84 -5.60 -10.63
C GLN A 73 14.66 -4.40 -10.13
N LEU A 74 15.32 -3.67 -11.04
CA LEU A 74 16.05 -2.43 -10.69
C LEU A 74 15.14 -1.42 -9.97
N ILE A 75 13.92 -1.22 -10.49
CA ILE A 75 12.92 -0.33 -9.89
C ILE A 75 12.51 -0.81 -8.49
N LEU A 76 12.27 -2.12 -8.32
CA LEU A 76 11.92 -2.71 -7.02
C LEU A 76 13.06 -2.50 -6.02
N ASP A 77 14.30 -2.79 -6.40
CA ASP A 77 15.47 -2.65 -5.51
C ASP A 77 15.64 -1.19 -5.07
N ALA A 78 15.47 -0.24 -5.99
CA ALA A 78 15.48 1.18 -5.68
C ALA A 78 14.34 1.57 -4.72
N ALA A 79 13.11 1.10 -4.95
CA ALA A 79 11.98 1.38 -4.07
C ALA A 79 12.22 0.80 -2.67
N VAL A 80 12.64 -0.47 -2.56
CA VAL A 80 12.94 -1.15 -1.29
C VAL A 80 14.04 -0.43 -0.51
N LYS A 81 15.05 0.12 -1.20
CA LYS A 81 16.09 0.94 -0.59
C LYS A 81 15.52 2.22 0.03
N GLU A 82 14.63 2.92 -0.67
CA GLU A 82 13.98 4.12 -0.13
C GLU A 82 13.05 3.77 1.05
N LEU A 83 12.32 2.65 0.99
CA LEU A 83 11.53 2.14 2.12
C LEU A 83 12.41 1.81 3.34
N ALA A 84 13.59 1.22 3.14
CA ALA A 84 14.56 0.96 4.21
C ALA A 84 15.04 2.26 4.87
N GLY A 85 15.18 3.32 4.08
CA GLY A 85 15.55 4.66 4.51
C GLY A 85 14.37 5.51 4.98
N ALA A 86 13.20 4.94 5.27
CA ALA A 86 12.01 5.74 5.59
C ALA A 86 12.20 6.69 6.78
N ALA A 87 13.01 6.30 7.78
CA ALA A 87 13.31 7.15 8.94
C ALA A 87 14.40 8.20 8.68
N ALA A 88 15.01 8.23 7.48
CA ALA A 88 16.06 9.19 7.16
C ALA A 88 15.48 10.60 6.96
N GLN A 89 16.21 11.60 7.45
CA GLN A 89 15.81 13.00 7.28
C GLN A 89 15.69 13.35 5.79
N GLY A 90 14.56 13.93 5.40
CA GLY A 90 14.31 14.33 4.02
C GLY A 90 13.92 13.20 3.07
N ALA A 91 13.59 12.00 3.57
CA ALA A 91 13.11 10.88 2.74
C ALA A 91 11.71 11.13 2.15
N ALA A 92 10.87 11.92 2.81
CA ALA A 92 9.46 12.11 2.47
C ALA A 92 9.19 12.43 0.98
N PRO A 93 9.89 13.38 0.33
CA PRO A 93 9.63 13.72 -1.07
C PRO A 93 9.87 12.55 -2.03
N VAL A 94 10.83 11.67 -1.73
CA VAL A 94 11.09 10.48 -2.57
C VAL A 94 10.07 9.38 -2.27
N LEU A 95 9.76 9.15 -0.99
CA LEU A 95 8.81 8.13 -0.55
C LEU A 95 7.41 8.30 -1.15
N VAL A 96 6.92 9.53 -1.24
CA VAL A 96 5.62 9.85 -1.88
C VAL A 96 5.55 9.35 -3.33
N HIS A 97 6.69 9.20 -4.00
CA HIS A 97 6.78 8.72 -5.38
C HIS A 97 7.26 7.28 -5.51
N SER A 98 8.13 6.80 -4.61
CA SER A 98 8.64 5.41 -4.65
C SER A 98 7.59 4.40 -4.19
N ILE A 99 6.78 4.73 -3.19
CA ILE A 99 5.74 3.83 -2.66
C ILE A 99 4.69 3.48 -3.74
N PRO A 100 4.08 4.43 -4.48
CA PRO A 100 3.07 4.11 -5.51
C PRO A 100 3.55 3.17 -6.62
N VAL A 101 4.86 3.01 -6.82
CA VAL A 101 5.38 2.10 -7.84
C VAL A 101 4.98 0.64 -7.57
N PHE A 102 4.71 0.28 -6.31
CA PHE A 102 4.17 -1.03 -5.96
C PHE A 102 2.78 -1.31 -6.55
N ASP A 103 2.01 -0.31 -6.97
CA ASP A 103 0.74 -0.51 -7.68
C ASP A 103 0.91 -1.05 -9.12
N VAL A 104 2.07 -0.79 -9.73
CA VAL A 104 2.34 -1.13 -11.14
C VAL A 104 3.40 -2.20 -11.32
N LEU A 105 4.10 -2.58 -10.24
CA LEU A 105 5.06 -3.67 -10.26
C LEU A 105 4.40 -5.00 -10.67
N PRO A 106 5.09 -5.85 -11.46
CA PRO A 106 4.65 -7.21 -11.69
C PRO A 106 4.42 -7.95 -10.38
N LEU A 107 3.27 -8.58 -10.21
CA LEU A 107 2.90 -9.23 -8.94
C LEU A 107 3.87 -10.32 -8.50
N THR A 108 4.58 -10.97 -9.43
CA THR A 108 5.65 -11.92 -9.07
C THR A 108 6.80 -11.22 -8.35
N LEU A 109 7.18 -10.00 -8.72
CA LEU A 109 8.20 -9.24 -8.02
C LEU A 109 7.71 -8.76 -6.66
N THR A 110 6.45 -8.30 -6.59
CA THR A 110 5.83 -7.90 -5.31
C THR A 110 5.75 -9.06 -4.33
N LEU A 111 5.38 -10.26 -4.77
CA LEU A 111 5.41 -11.47 -3.93
C LEU A 111 6.84 -11.86 -3.54
N GLY A 112 7.81 -11.67 -4.44
CA GLY A 112 9.23 -11.86 -4.16
C GLY A 112 9.75 -10.96 -3.04
N PHE A 113 9.31 -9.70 -3.02
CA PHE A 113 9.54 -8.79 -1.90
C PHE A 113 8.84 -9.28 -0.63
N LEU A 114 7.52 -9.56 -0.69
CA LEU A 114 6.75 -9.91 0.50
C LEU A 114 7.21 -11.21 1.19
N GLN A 115 7.84 -12.15 0.48
CA GLN A 115 8.35 -13.40 1.05
C GLN A 115 9.79 -13.29 1.60
N GLN A 116 10.37 -12.09 1.63
CA GLN A 116 11.67 -11.89 2.28
C GLN A 116 11.60 -12.27 3.76
N GLN A 117 12.72 -12.78 4.28
CA GLN A 117 12.79 -13.39 5.61
C GLN A 117 12.52 -12.37 6.74
N GLU A 118 12.25 -12.89 7.95
CA GLU A 118 12.16 -12.13 9.20
C GLU A 118 11.14 -10.98 9.22
N MET A 119 10.07 -11.09 8.42
CA MET A 119 9.04 -10.06 8.29
C MET A 119 9.62 -8.70 7.88
N GLU A 120 10.77 -8.70 7.21
CA GLU A 120 11.48 -7.50 6.76
C GLU A 120 10.59 -6.56 5.91
N PRO A 121 9.75 -7.08 4.99
CA PRO A 121 8.82 -6.25 4.23
C PRO A 121 7.80 -5.53 5.13
N LEU A 122 7.29 -6.22 6.16
CA LEU A 122 6.33 -5.62 7.08
C LEU A 122 6.97 -4.49 7.88
N LYS A 123 8.21 -4.67 8.36
CA LYS A 123 8.94 -3.62 9.09
C LYS A 123 9.11 -2.36 8.24
N LYS A 124 9.45 -2.53 6.95
CA LYS A 124 9.53 -1.42 5.98
C LYS A 124 8.19 -0.71 5.76
N ILE A 125 7.13 -1.48 5.58
CA ILE A 125 5.77 -0.94 5.39
C ILE A 125 5.34 -0.17 6.64
N GLN A 126 5.56 -0.72 7.83
CA GLN A 126 5.25 -0.09 9.11
C GLN A 126 6.02 1.23 9.30
N ALA A 127 7.30 1.27 8.93
CA ALA A 127 8.10 2.50 8.98
C ALA A 127 7.49 3.61 8.10
N CYS A 128 6.95 3.26 6.93
CA CYS A 128 6.27 4.21 6.05
C CYS A 128 4.89 4.64 6.58
N VAL A 129 4.11 3.71 7.15
CA VAL A 129 2.79 3.99 7.72
C VAL A 129 2.88 4.82 9.00
N ASN A 130 3.99 4.71 9.74
CA ASN A 130 4.27 5.49 10.96
C ASN A 130 5.19 6.70 10.70
N HIS A 131 5.38 7.09 9.44
CA HIS A 131 6.27 8.17 9.05
C HIS A 131 5.78 9.55 9.56
N GLU A 132 6.68 10.49 9.84
CA GLU A 132 6.33 11.83 10.35
C GLU A 132 5.43 12.64 9.39
N SER A 133 5.68 12.54 8.08
CA SER A 133 4.87 13.17 7.03
C SER A 133 3.54 12.45 6.83
N ILE A 134 2.44 13.22 6.95
CA ILE A 134 1.07 12.77 6.64
C ILE A 134 0.96 12.22 5.21
N ASP A 135 1.58 12.88 4.23
CA ASP A 135 1.51 12.45 2.82
C ASP A 135 2.10 11.05 2.61
N VAL A 136 3.24 10.77 3.25
CA VAL A 136 3.87 9.44 3.19
C VAL A 136 2.95 8.39 3.81
N ARG A 137 2.37 8.66 4.98
CA ARG A 137 1.46 7.73 5.66
C ARG A 137 0.22 7.43 4.82
N CYS A 138 -0.41 8.47 4.26
CA CYS A 138 -1.56 8.36 3.37
C CYS A 138 -1.23 7.50 2.14
N VAL A 139 -0.12 7.79 1.46
CA VAL A 139 0.29 7.05 0.25
C VAL A 139 0.68 5.60 0.59
N ALA A 140 1.34 5.36 1.72
CA ALA A 140 1.67 4.03 2.21
C ALA A 140 0.42 3.19 2.48
N LEU A 141 -0.52 3.70 3.28
CA LEU A 141 -1.77 3.00 3.58
C LEU A 141 -2.55 2.68 2.31
N ALA A 142 -2.72 3.66 1.42
CA ALA A 142 -3.47 3.47 0.18
C ALA A 142 -2.82 2.41 -0.74
N THR A 143 -1.50 2.51 -0.93
CA THR A 143 -0.78 1.62 -1.86
C THR A 143 -0.68 0.20 -1.33
N PHE A 144 -0.25 0.01 -0.08
CA PHE A 144 -0.09 -1.34 0.46
C PHE A 144 -1.43 -2.05 0.70
N SER A 145 -2.52 -1.31 0.89
CA SER A 145 -3.88 -1.89 0.89
C SER A 145 -4.28 -2.42 -0.49
N ARG A 146 -3.92 -1.73 -1.58
CA ARG A 146 -4.17 -2.25 -2.94
C ARG A 146 -3.30 -3.46 -3.25
N VAL A 147 -2.01 -3.38 -2.92
CA VAL A 147 -1.06 -4.49 -3.03
C VAL A 147 -1.56 -5.71 -2.28
N SER A 148 -2.05 -5.56 -1.05
CA SER A 148 -2.51 -6.69 -0.25
C SER A 148 -3.69 -7.42 -0.90
N ILE A 149 -4.61 -6.69 -1.51
CA ILE A 149 -5.74 -7.29 -2.24
C ILE A 149 -5.25 -8.05 -3.48
N LEU A 150 -4.36 -7.44 -4.27
CA LEU A 150 -3.84 -8.05 -5.49
C LEU A 150 -3.00 -9.31 -5.18
N SER A 151 -2.14 -9.24 -4.17
CA SER A 151 -1.33 -10.36 -3.68
C SER A 151 -2.22 -11.49 -3.17
N THR A 152 -3.26 -11.19 -2.39
CA THR A 152 -4.23 -12.20 -1.91
C THR A 152 -4.86 -12.97 -3.07
N LYS A 153 -5.32 -12.28 -4.12
CA LYS A 153 -5.90 -12.91 -5.32
C LYS A 153 -4.94 -13.92 -5.97
N VAL A 154 -3.66 -13.55 -6.07
CA VAL A 154 -2.64 -14.40 -6.69
C VAL A 154 -2.21 -15.55 -5.79
N LEU A 155 -2.13 -15.34 -4.46
CA LEU A 155 -1.86 -16.41 -3.50
C LEU A 155 -2.92 -17.52 -3.55
N PHE A 156 -4.20 -17.17 -3.59
CA PHE A 156 -5.29 -18.14 -3.78
C PHE A 156 -5.15 -18.92 -5.09
N ALA A 157 -4.61 -18.31 -6.14
CA ALA A 157 -4.35 -18.94 -7.43
C ALA A 157 -2.99 -19.67 -7.49
N ARG A 158 -2.43 -20.09 -6.34
CA ARG A 158 -1.13 -20.77 -6.22
C ARG A 158 0.05 -19.91 -6.69
N GLY A 159 -0.01 -18.60 -6.51
CA GLY A 159 0.99 -17.64 -7.01
C GLY A 159 2.44 -17.95 -6.63
N LEU A 160 2.66 -18.54 -5.45
CA LEU A 160 4.00 -18.89 -4.98
C LEU A 160 4.61 -20.10 -5.70
N THR A 161 3.86 -20.89 -6.45
CA THR A 161 4.44 -22.03 -7.19
C THR A 161 5.39 -21.61 -8.31
N ARG A 162 5.48 -20.31 -8.61
CA ARG A 162 6.40 -19.74 -9.59
C ARG A 162 7.81 -19.53 -9.04
N PHE A 163 8.00 -19.62 -7.72
CA PHE A 163 9.32 -19.46 -7.11
C PHE A 163 10.01 -20.82 -6.89
N PRO A 164 11.35 -20.87 -7.00
CA PRO A 164 12.12 -22.04 -6.64
C PRO A 164 12.14 -22.17 -5.12
N PHE A 165 11.48 -23.19 -4.58
CA PHE A 165 11.56 -23.56 -3.17
C PHE A 165 12.28 -24.89 -3.01
N ASP A 166 13.12 -24.99 -1.97
CA ASP A 166 13.86 -26.22 -1.66
C ASP A 166 12.93 -27.37 -1.23
N SER A 167 11.74 -27.04 -0.70
CA SER A 167 10.73 -28.03 -0.30
C SER A 167 9.31 -27.46 -0.35
N ASN A 168 8.32 -28.38 -0.33
CA ASN A 168 6.91 -27.98 -0.18
C ASN A 168 6.63 -27.30 1.18
N GLU A 169 7.37 -27.68 2.21
CA GLU A 169 7.26 -27.08 3.54
C GLU A 169 7.74 -25.62 3.54
N ALA A 170 8.90 -25.36 2.92
CA ALA A 170 9.42 -23.99 2.76
C ALA A 170 8.41 -23.09 2.02
N ARG A 171 7.73 -23.62 1.00
CA ARG A 171 6.66 -22.90 0.30
C ARG A 171 5.45 -22.61 1.21
N ILE A 172 5.04 -23.57 2.04
CA ILE A 172 3.90 -23.40 2.96
C ILE A 172 4.23 -22.32 3.99
N VAL A 173 5.44 -22.35 4.56
CA VAL A 173 5.91 -21.33 5.51
C VAL A 173 5.90 -19.96 4.85
N ALA A 174 6.51 -19.81 3.67
CA ALA A 174 6.47 -18.56 2.92
C ALA A 174 5.04 -18.07 2.63
N GLN A 175 4.11 -18.98 2.33
CA GLN A 175 2.71 -18.61 2.13
C GLN A 175 2.06 -18.10 3.42
N GLN A 176 2.35 -18.73 4.57
CA GLN A 176 1.86 -18.30 5.88
C GLN A 176 2.42 -16.92 6.26
N ASP A 177 3.72 -16.71 6.06
CA ASP A 177 4.40 -15.44 6.34
C ASP A 177 3.82 -14.31 5.50
N VAL A 178 3.72 -14.51 4.17
CA VAL A 178 3.11 -13.51 3.29
C VAL A 178 1.66 -13.24 3.73
N THR A 179 0.87 -14.29 4.02
CA THR A 179 -0.51 -14.11 4.49
C THR A 179 -0.58 -13.29 5.77
N SER A 180 0.33 -13.52 6.71
CA SER A 180 0.45 -12.75 7.95
C SER A 180 0.72 -11.27 7.67
N ILE A 181 1.68 -10.97 6.78
CA ILE A 181 1.97 -9.58 6.34
C ILE A 181 0.72 -8.93 5.76
N LEU A 182 -0.01 -9.64 4.88
CA LEU A 182 -1.22 -9.10 4.27
C LEU A 182 -2.32 -8.81 5.30
N ILE A 183 -2.45 -9.64 6.33
CA ILE A 183 -3.37 -9.40 7.45
C ILE A 183 -2.91 -8.18 8.27
N ASP A 184 -1.62 -8.06 8.56
CA ASP A 184 -1.08 -6.97 9.35
C ASP A 184 -1.24 -5.61 8.66
N ILE A 185 -1.15 -5.54 7.32
CA ILE A 185 -1.50 -4.33 6.56
C ILE A 185 -2.92 -3.85 6.88
N TRP A 186 -3.88 -4.76 7.06
CA TRP A 186 -5.25 -4.39 7.43
C TRP A 186 -5.38 -3.97 8.89
N LYS A 187 -4.58 -4.55 9.79
CA LYS A 187 -4.50 -4.07 11.18
C LYS A 187 -3.97 -2.63 11.24
N LEU A 188 -3.00 -2.28 10.40
CA LEU A 188 -2.51 -0.90 10.29
C LEU A 188 -3.62 0.07 9.85
N ASN A 189 -4.50 -0.33 8.92
CA ASN A 189 -5.65 0.50 8.55
C ASN A 189 -6.64 0.67 9.71
N LEU A 190 -6.89 -0.39 10.50
CA LEU A 190 -7.75 -0.28 11.68
C LEU A 190 -7.17 0.69 12.72
N GLN A 191 -5.87 0.58 13.00
CA GLN A 191 -5.15 1.49 13.91
C GLN A 191 -5.19 2.94 13.41
N ALA A 192 -4.98 3.15 12.11
CA ALA A 192 -5.05 4.48 11.51
C ALA A 192 -6.46 5.08 11.57
N ALA A 193 -7.51 4.29 11.35
CA ALA A 193 -8.89 4.77 11.51
C ALA A 193 -9.25 5.09 12.98
N GLU A 194 -8.57 4.47 13.94
CA GLU A 194 -8.82 4.61 15.39
C GLU A 194 -8.10 5.80 16.02
N ALA A 195 -6.87 6.10 15.61
CA ALA A 195 -6.00 6.99 16.39
C ALA A 195 -5.23 8.04 15.57
N GLU A 196 -5.30 8.02 14.24
CA GLU A 196 -4.50 8.93 13.42
C GLU A 196 -5.20 10.25 13.07
N ALA A 197 -4.40 11.17 12.50
CA ALA A 197 -4.91 12.45 11.99
C ALA A 197 -6.06 12.25 10.97
N PRO A 198 -7.01 13.19 10.86
CA PRO A 198 -8.19 13.05 10.01
C PRO A 198 -7.89 12.69 8.55
N GLU A 199 -6.80 13.20 7.94
CA GLU A 199 -6.46 12.85 6.56
C GLU A 199 -6.05 11.37 6.43
N VAL A 200 -5.27 10.86 7.39
CA VAL A 200 -4.80 9.47 7.42
C VAL A 200 -5.96 8.52 7.74
N ALA A 201 -6.79 8.88 8.72
CA ALA A 201 -7.98 8.13 9.09
C ALA A 201 -8.98 8.05 7.93
N ALA A 202 -9.17 9.12 7.16
CA ALA A 202 -10.01 9.12 5.96
C ALA A 202 -9.54 8.09 4.92
N VAL A 203 -8.23 8.03 4.65
CA VAL A 203 -7.64 7.03 3.74
C VAL A 203 -7.88 5.62 4.27
N ALA A 204 -7.66 5.41 5.57
CA ALA A 204 -7.89 4.12 6.20
C ALA A 204 -9.35 3.65 6.11
N PHE A 205 -10.31 4.51 6.41
CA PHE A 205 -11.75 4.20 6.26
C PHE A 205 -12.12 3.89 4.80
N SER A 206 -11.56 4.62 3.84
CA SER A 206 -11.77 4.35 2.41
C SER A 206 -11.27 2.95 2.02
N ASN A 207 -10.06 2.59 2.46
CA ASN A 207 -9.47 1.27 2.22
C ASN A 207 -10.30 0.15 2.87
N LEU A 208 -10.73 0.33 4.12
CA LEU A 208 -11.57 -0.62 4.85
C LEU A 208 -12.94 -0.80 4.19
N ALA A 209 -13.57 0.29 3.74
CA ALA A 209 -14.82 0.25 2.97
C ALA A 209 -14.64 -0.52 1.65
N HIS A 210 -13.51 -0.32 0.97
CA HIS A 210 -13.19 -1.03 -0.27
C HIS A 210 -12.98 -2.54 -0.04
N LEU A 211 -12.18 -2.92 0.96
CA LEU A 211 -11.99 -4.33 1.35
C LEU A 211 -13.33 -4.99 1.65
N PHE A 212 -14.17 -4.32 2.45
CA PHE A 212 -15.46 -4.85 2.82
C PHE A 212 -16.38 -5.05 1.60
N GLY A 213 -16.47 -4.04 0.71
CA GLY A 213 -17.30 -4.12 -0.49
C GLY A 213 -16.94 -5.34 -1.35
N ARG A 214 -15.64 -5.66 -1.46
CA ARG A 214 -15.16 -6.86 -2.17
C ARG A 214 -15.47 -8.15 -1.44
N SER A 215 -15.25 -8.20 -0.13
CA SER A 215 -15.57 -9.37 0.70
C SER A 215 -17.06 -9.70 0.71
N HIS A 216 -17.92 -8.67 0.73
CA HIS A 216 -19.36 -8.84 0.64
C HIS A 216 -19.78 -9.46 -0.69
N ALA A 217 -19.24 -8.98 -1.82
CA ALA A 217 -19.49 -9.55 -3.14
C ALA A 217 -19.03 -11.01 -3.27
N ILE A 218 -17.98 -11.43 -2.54
CA ILE A 218 -17.56 -12.83 -2.49
C ILE A 218 -18.50 -13.65 -1.59
N ARG A 219 -18.94 -13.09 -0.45
CA ARG A 219 -19.87 -13.76 0.48
C ARG A 219 -21.27 -13.95 -0.12
N THR A 220 -21.77 -13.04 -0.95
CA THR A 220 -23.03 -13.27 -1.67
C THR A 220 -22.95 -14.47 -2.62
N LEU A 221 -21.73 -14.87 -3.02
CA LEU A 221 -21.46 -16.04 -3.85
C LEU A 221 -21.10 -17.31 -3.03
N SER A 222 -20.91 -17.17 -1.72
CA SER A 222 -20.43 -18.23 -0.82
C SER A 222 -21.32 -18.35 0.41
N SER A 223 -21.99 -19.49 0.58
CA SER A 223 -23.01 -19.74 1.62
C SER A 223 -22.46 -19.85 3.05
N GLN A 224 -21.17 -19.54 3.30
CA GLN A 224 -20.54 -19.83 4.59
C GLN A 224 -20.32 -18.61 5.49
N HIS A 225 -20.64 -18.82 6.76
CA HIS A 225 -20.59 -17.84 7.84
C HIS A 225 -19.26 -17.93 8.60
N VAL A 226 -18.37 -16.96 8.43
CA VAL A 226 -17.18 -16.80 9.29
C VAL A 226 -17.35 -15.58 10.20
N ARG A 227 -17.00 -15.72 11.49
CA ARG A 227 -17.05 -14.68 12.54
C ARG A 227 -15.85 -13.72 12.44
N PRO A 228 -16.03 -12.41 12.23
CA PRO A 228 -14.98 -11.43 12.47
C PRO A 228 -14.99 -10.98 13.95
N PRO A 229 -13.85 -10.49 14.45
CA PRO A 229 -13.74 -9.87 15.77
C PRO A 229 -14.55 -8.56 15.82
N TYR A 230 -15.01 -8.19 17.03
CA TYR A 230 -15.82 -7.01 17.30
C TYR A 230 -14.93 -5.74 17.35
N PRO A 231 -15.10 -4.76 16.44
CA PRO A 231 -14.37 -3.49 16.52
C PRO A 231 -15.00 -2.53 17.55
N ARG A 232 -14.19 -1.63 18.12
CA ARG A 232 -14.59 -0.56 19.06
C ARG A 232 -15.44 0.52 18.38
N PHE A 233 -16.69 0.18 18.10
CA PHE A 233 -17.62 0.92 17.26
C PHE A 233 -17.82 2.40 17.63
N GLY A 234 -17.90 2.72 18.93
CA GLY A 234 -18.12 4.06 19.46
C GLY A 234 -16.97 5.01 19.14
N MET A 235 -15.73 4.55 19.26
CA MET A 235 -14.54 5.33 18.92
C MET A 235 -14.43 5.57 17.42
N PHE A 236 -14.65 4.54 16.59
CA PHE A 236 -14.66 4.72 15.13
C PHE A 236 -15.77 5.66 14.68
N LYS A 237 -16.94 5.63 15.33
CA LYS A 237 -18.04 6.58 15.07
C LYS A 237 -17.64 8.01 15.42
N ALA A 238 -17.01 8.23 16.57
CA ALA A 238 -16.53 9.55 16.96
C ALA A 238 -15.52 10.10 15.95
N ASN A 239 -14.53 9.29 15.55
CA ASN A 239 -13.54 9.70 14.54
C ASN A 239 -14.16 9.97 13.17
N ALA A 240 -15.12 9.14 12.74
CA ALA A 240 -15.83 9.35 11.48
C ALA A 240 -16.56 10.71 11.43
N GLN A 241 -17.03 11.22 12.57
CA GLN A 241 -17.68 12.53 12.67
C GLN A 241 -16.72 13.71 12.55
N LEU A 242 -15.43 13.49 12.76
CA LEU A 242 -14.39 14.52 12.64
C LEU A 242 -13.83 14.64 11.22
N LEU A 243 -14.23 13.75 10.30
CA LEU A 243 -13.74 13.75 8.93
C LEU A 243 -14.42 14.82 8.06
N PRO A 244 -13.75 15.29 6.99
CA PRO A 244 -14.40 16.05 5.93
C PRO A 244 -15.58 15.28 5.33
N MET A 245 -16.61 16.00 4.86
CA MET A 245 -17.90 15.42 4.49
C MET A 245 -17.81 14.29 3.44
N ASP A 246 -16.94 14.42 2.44
CA ASP A 246 -16.72 13.38 1.42
C ASP A 246 -16.13 12.09 2.03
N SER A 247 -15.20 12.23 2.98
CA SER A 247 -14.56 11.11 3.69
C SER A 247 -15.47 10.50 4.76
N GLN A 248 -16.35 11.31 5.35
CA GLN A 248 -17.35 10.86 6.32
C GLN A 248 -18.30 9.85 5.68
N LEU A 249 -18.66 9.99 4.40
CA LEU A 249 -19.50 9.02 3.69
C LEU A 249 -18.84 7.63 3.63
N HIS A 250 -17.54 7.57 3.37
CA HIS A 250 -16.80 6.30 3.35
C HIS A 250 -16.74 5.65 4.74
N ALA A 251 -16.47 6.45 5.77
CA ALA A 251 -16.44 5.99 7.15
C ALA A 251 -17.83 5.50 7.61
N MET A 252 -18.89 6.27 7.35
CA MET A 252 -20.27 5.91 7.68
C MET A 252 -20.73 4.68 6.91
N LYS A 253 -20.33 4.52 5.64
CA LYS A 253 -20.60 3.31 4.86
C LYS A 253 -19.96 2.09 5.53
N TRP A 254 -18.68 2.16 5.88
CA TRP A 254 -18.00 1.05 6.56
C TRP A 254 -18.60 0.75 7.92
N LEU A 255 -18.86 1.77 8.75
CA LEU A 255 -19.50 1.59 10.05
C LEU A 255 -20.90 0.97 9.93
N SER A 256 -21.71 1.42 8.98
CA SER A 256 -23.04 0.84 8.74
C SER A 256 -22.94 -0.63 8.32
N MET A 257 -21.93 -0.98 7.52
CA MET A 257 -21.65 -2.37 7.12
C MET A 257 -21.22 -3.25 8.30
N VAL A 258 -20.36 -2.72 9.17
CA VAL A 258 -19.95 -3.40 10.41
C VAL A 258 -21.17 -3.61 11.32
N ALA A 259 -21.96 -2.56 11.56
CA ALA A 259 -23.19 -2.63 12.37
C ALA A 259 -24.16 -3.67 11.80
N TYR A 260 -24.38 -3.68 10.48
CA TYR A 260 -25.23 -4.68 9.81
C TYR A 260 -24.74 -6.12 10.05
N MET A 261 -23.44 -6.38 9.93
CA MET A 261 -22.91 -7.72 10.22
C MET A 261 -23.09 -8.13 11.67
N LEU A 262 -22.94 -7.19 12.60
CA LEU A 262 -23.14 -7.44 14.02
C LEU A 262 -24.61 -7.75 14.30
N MET A 263 -25.55 -6.99 13.73
CA MET A 263 -27.00 -7.22 13.81
C MET A 263 -27.42 -8.57 13.21
N GLN A 264 -26.93 -8.93 12.01
CA GLN A 264 -27.21 -10.21 11.38
C GLN A 264 -26.79 -11.41 12.25
N LYS A 265 -25.74 -11.25 13.06
CA LYS A 265 -25.16 -12.34 13.84
C LYS A 265 -25.69 -12.45 15.26
N SER A 266 -26.11 -11.34 15.86
CA SER A 266 -26.75 -11.35 17.17
C SER A 266 -28.23 -11.73 17.11
N GLY A 267 -28.80 -11.95 15.91
CA GLY A 267 -30.24 -12.17 15.73
C GLY A 267 -31.07 -10.89 15.96
N ALA A 268 -30.40 -9.75 16.15
CA ALA A 268 -30.98 -8.45 16.40
C ALA A 268 -31.46 -7.80 15.09
N CYS A 269 -32.53 -8.33 14.49
CA CYS A 269 -33.22 -7.66 13.39
C CYS A 269 -34.17 -6.55 13.87
N THR A 270 -34.09 -6.15 15.14
CA THR A 270 -34.91 -5.11 15.77
C THR A 270 -34.05 -3.90 16.20
N PRO A 271 -34.48 -2.66 15.91
CA PRO A 271 -33.72 -1.43 16.20
C PRO A 271 -33.26 -1.25 17.65
N GLY A 272 -33.94 -1.89 18.63
CA GLY A 272 -33.63 -1.76 20.05
C GLY A 272 -32.38 -2.50 20.54
N ILE A 273 -31.92 -3.55 19.84
CA ILE A 273 -30.73 -4.34 20.26
C ILE A 273 -29.44 -3.81 19.60
N ALA A 274 -29.56 -3.01 18.55
CA ALA A 274 -28.44 -2.23 17.99
C ALA A 274 -27.78 -1.32 19.05
N ILE A 275 -28.58 -0.87 20.01
CA ILE A 275 -28.17 -0.06 21.17
C ILE A 275 -27.27 -0.88 22.10
N ALA A 276 -27.55 -2.18 22.31
CA ALA A 276 -26.75 -3.05 23.18
C ALA A 276 -25.34 -3.35 22.65
N ILE A 277 -25.15 -3.35 21.32
CA ILE A 277 -23.81 -3.49 20.71
C ILE A 277 -22.98 -2.21 20.93
N MET A 278 -23.63 -1.03 20.97
CA MET A 278 -22.97 0.22 21.33
C MET A 278 -22.68 0.32 22.83
N GLU A 279 -23.50 -0.30 23.69
CA GLU A 279 -23.31 -0.32 25.15
C GLU A 279 -22.16 -1.23 25.60
N LEU A 280 -21.91 -2.35 24.90
CA LEU A 280 -20.74 -3.22 25.16
C LEU A 280 -19.40 -2.47 25.02
N ASP A 281 -19.36 -1.47 24.15
CA ASP A 281 -18.17 -0.64 23.91
C ASP A 281 -17.92 0.37 25.05
N ALA A 282 -18.98 0.80 25.76
CA ALA A 282 -18.86 1.64 26.94
C ALA A 282 -18.34 0.86 28.16
N THR A 283 -18.60 -0.45 28.24
CA THR A 283 -18.12 -1.30 29.34
C THR A 283 -16.69 -1.82 29.16
N ALA A 284 -16.12 -1.78 27.96
CA ALA A 284 -14.75 -2.20 27.68
C ALA A 284 -13.70 -1.07 27.89
N ALA A 285 -14.16 0.12 28.29
CA ALA A 285 -13.34 1.29 28.63
C ALA A 285 -13.14 1.47 30.16
N LEU A 286 -13.53 0.47 30.95
CA LEU A 286 -13.16 0.28 32.36
C LEU A 286 -12.16 -0.87 32.48
#